data_AF-A0A0A9Y9R0-F1
#
_entry.id   AF-A0A0A9Y9R0-F1
#
_cell.length_a   1.000
_cell.length_b   1.000
_cell.length_c   1.000
_cell.angle_alpha   90.00
_cell.angle_beta   90.00
_cell.angle_gamma   90.00
#
_symmetry.space_group_name_H-M   'P 1'
#
loop_
_entity.id
_entity.type
_entity.pdbx_description
1 polymer ?
#
loop_
_entity_poly.entity_id
_entity_poly.type
_entity_poly.pdbx_seq_one_letter_code
_entity_poly.pdbx_strand_id
1 'polypeptide(L)'
;MGVLLYEFIAGYPPYYDDTPFRIYEKILAGRLKFPNWFDARARDLVKGLLQTDHTKRLGTLKNGVADIKSHPYFHGANWDKLYSRYYPSPIPVKVRSPNDTSNFEKYP
;
A
#
# COMPACT_ATOMS: atom_id res chain seq x y z
N MET A 1 -3.45 3.55 3.54
CA MET A 1 -2.62 2.32 3.48
C MET A 1 -3.02 1.39 2.35
N GLY A 2 -4.28 0.93 2.25
CA GLY A 2 -4.70 0.02 1.17
C GLY A 2 -4.48 0.55 -0.25
N VAL A 3 -4.68 1.87 -0.47
CA VAL A 3 -4.43 2.52 -1.77
C VAL A 3 -2.96 2.42 -2.18
N LEU A 4 -2.04 2.74 -1.26
CA LEU A 4 -0.59 2.69 -1.50
C LEU A 4 -0.10 1.27 -1.78
N LEU A 5 -0.58 0.29 -1.01
CA LEU A 5 -0.21 -1.11 -1.24
C LEU A 5 -0.68 -1.59 -2.63
N TYR A 6 -1.89 -1.20 -3.03
CA TYR A 6 -2.37 -1.49 -4.38
C TYR A 6 -1.45 -0.87 -5.43
N GLU A 7 -1.11 0.41 -5.27
CA GLU A 7 -0.31 1.16 -6.23
C GLU A 7 1.13 0.63 -6.36
N PHE A 8 1.79 0.24 -5.26
CA PHE A 8 3.11 -0.38 -5.31
C PHE A 8 3.14 -1.72 -6.05
N ILE A 9 2.04 -2.47 -6.06
CA ILE A 9 1.95 -3.78 -6.73
C ILE A 9 1.44 -3.63 -8.17
N ALA A 10 0.45 -2.77 -8.40
CA ALA A 10 -0.19 -2.59 -9.70
C ALA A 10 0.54 -1.59 -10.59
N GLY A 11 1.26 -0.62 -10.01
CA GLY A 11 1.89 0.51 -10.72
C GLY A 11 0.95 1.68 -11.00
N TYR A 12 -0.30 1.63 -10.52
CA TYR A 12 -1.31 2.69 -10.67
C TYR A 12 -2.31 2.66 -9.51
N PRO A 13 -2.98 3.78 -9.18
CA PRO A 13 -3.92 3.82 -8.07
C PRO A 13 -5.21 3.03 -8.37
N PRO A 14 -5.86 2.42 -7.36
CA PRO A 14 -7.09 1.64 -7.53
C PRO A 14 -8.29 2.48 -7.99
N TYR A 15 -8.26 3.79 -7.71
CA TYR A 15 -9.28 4.76 -8.11
C TYR A 15 -8.60 5.89 -8.87
N TYR A 16 -8.91 6.05 -10.15
CA TYR A 16 -8.42 7.13 -11.00
C TYR A 16 -9.51 7.55 -11.98
N ASP A 17 -9.57 8.83 -12.30
CA ASP A 17 -10.45 9.41 -13.32
C ASP A 17 -9.92 10.81 -13.69
N ASP A 18 -10.49 11.43 -14.72
CA ASP A 18 -10.05 12.73 -15.22
C ASP A 18 -10.47 13.87 -14.29
N THR A 19 -11.59 13.68 -13.55
CA THR A 19 -12.11 14.69 -12.62
C THR A 19 -12.08 14.18 -11.19
N PRO A 20 -11.71 15.03 -10.22
CA PRO A 20 -11.72 14.66 -8.79
C PRO A 20 -13.09 14.15 -8.32
N PHE A 21 -14.18 14.72 -8.86
CA PHE A 21 -15.54 14.30 -8.53
C PHE A 21 -15.80 12.83 -8.86
N ARG A 22 -15.41 12.37 -10.05
CA ARG A 22 -15.56 10.96 -10.44
C ARG A 22 -14.67 10.02 -9.64
N ILE A 23 -13.49 10.49 -9.22
CA ILE A 23 -12.64 9.72 -8.30
C ILE A 23 -13.39 9.48 -6.97
N TYR A 24 -14.03 10.51 -6.41
CA TYR A 24 -14.84 10.35 -5.20
C TYR A 24 -16.01 9.37 -5.40
N GLU A 25 -16.72 9.45 -6.52
CA GLU A 25 -17.78 8.49 -6.85
C GLU A 25 -17.26 7.04 -6.87
N LYS A 26 -16.06 6.82 -7.46
CA LYS A 26 -15.42 5.50 -7.48
C LYS A 26 -15.01 5.03 -6.09
N ILE A 27 -14.47 5.92 -5.25
CA ILE A 27 -14.11 5.61 -3.86
C ILE A 27 -15.36 5.20 -3.07
N LEU A 28 -16.45 5.95 -3.20
CA LEU A 28 -17.72 5.66 -2.52
C LEU A 28 -18.34 4.35 -3.02
N ALA A 29 -18.23 4.06 -4.32
CA ALA A 29 -18.69 2.80 -4.89
C ALA A 29 -17.88 1.58 -4.40
N GLY A 30 -16.62 1.76 -3.97
CA GLY A 30 -15.78 0.71 -3.39
C GLY A 30 -15.42 -0.45 -4.33
N ARG A 31 -15.59 -0.27 -5.65
CA ARG A 31 -15.35 -1.33 -6.63
C ARG A 31 -13.89 -1.39 -7.04
N LEU A 32 -13.18 -2.37 -6.50
CA LEU A 32 -11.77 -2.63 -6.85
C LEU A 32 -11.65 -3.57 -8.05
N LYS A 33 -10.83 -3.19 -9.02
CA LYS A 33 -10.39 -4.06 -10.12
C LYS A 33 -8.93 -4.43 -9.88
N PHE A 34 -8.55 -5.69 -10.03
CA PHE A 34 -7.17 -6.13 -9.84
C PHE A 34 -6.61 -6.67 -11.16
N PRO A 35 -5.35 -6.37 -11.50
CA PRO A 35 -4.70 -6.99 -12.64
C PRO A 35 -4.42 -8.47 -12.38
N ASN A 36 -4.20 -9.25 -13.45
CA ASN A 36 -4.06 -10.70 -13.37
C ASN A 36 -2.83 -11.15 -12.57
N TRP A 37 -1.74 -10.38 -12.60
CA TRP A 37 -0.50 -10.67 -11.88
C TRP A 37 -0.53 -10.29 -10.39
N PHE A 38 -1.64 -9.72 -9.91
CA PHE A 38 -1.75 -9.29 -8.51
C PHE A 38 -1.86 -10.52 -7.60
N ASP A 39 -0.89 -10.70 -6.69
CA ASP A 39 -0.82 -11.82 -5.74
C ASP A 39 -2.14 -11.97 -4.95
N ALA A 40 -2.61 -13.21 -4.80
CA ALA A 40 -3.92 -13.48 -4.21
C ALA A 40 -4.02 -13.05 -2.74
N ARG A 41 -2.94 -13.20 -1.95
CA ARG A 41 -2.90 -12.79 -0.55
C ARG A 41 -2.82 -11.26 -0.44
N ALA A 42 -2.09 -10.63 -1.35
CA ALA A 42 -2.06 -9.17 -1.44
C ALA A 42 -3.45 -8.60 -1.77
N ARG A 43 -4.15 -9.24 -2.72
CA ARG A 43 -5.51 -8.85 -3.12
C ARG A 43 -6.47 -8.92 -1.94
N ASP A 44 -6.39 -9.99 -1.15
CA ASP A 44 -7.19 -10.17 0.05
C ASP A 44 -6.92 -9.08 1.10
N LEU A 45 -5.64 -8.81 1.37
CA LEU A 45 -5.23 -7.74 2.28
C LEU A 45 -5.75 -6.37 1.83
N VAL A 46 -5.57 -6.04 0.54
CA VAL A 46 -6.03 -4.76 -0.03
C VAL A 46 -7.54 -4.63 0.09
N LYS A 47 -8.32 -5.68 -0.18
CA LYS A 47 -9.77 -5.67 0.01
C LYS A 47 -10.15 -5.39 1.46
N GLY A 48 -9.49 -6.03 2.42
CA GLY A 48 -9.73 -5.77 3.84
C GLY A 48 -9.37 -4.34 4.27
N LEU A 49 -8.30 -3.77 3.71
CA LEU A 49 -7.88 -2.39 4.00
C LEU A 49 -8.73 -1.32 3.29
N LEU A 50 -9.27 -1.63 2.10
CA LEU A 50 -10.11 -0.74 1.29
C LEU A 50 -11.60 -1.03 1.46
N GLN A 51 -11.98 -1.64 2.58
CA GLN A 51 -13.37 -1.86 2.94
C GLN A 51 -14.11 -0.53 3.10
N THR A 52 -15.26 -0.37 2.45
CA THR A 52 -16.09 0.84 2.50
C THR A 52 -16.68 1.04 3.88
N ASP A 53 -17.19 -0.04 4.48
CA ASP A 53 -17.66 -0.06 5.87
C ASP A 53 -16.47 0.01 6.85
N HIS A 54 -16.34 1.15 7.53
CA HIS A 54 -15.25 1.40 8.47
C HIS A 54 -15.22 0.36 9.60
N THR A 55 -16.35 -0.18 10.04
CA THR A 55 -16.42 -1.15 11.14
C THR A 55 -15.87 -2.53 10.77
N LYS A 56 -15.74 -2.80 9.47
CA LYS A 56 -15.24 -4.06 8.92
C LYS A 56 -13.84 -3.94 8.32
N ARG A 57 -13.24 -2.76 8.40
CA ARG A 57 -11.93 -2.47 7.79
C ARG A 57 -10.81 -3.08 8.64
N LEU A 58 -9.85 -3.73 8.00
CA LEU A 58 -8.65 -4.17 8.71
C LEU A 58 -7.96 -2.98 9.38
N GLY A 59 -7.55 -3.15 10.64
CA GLY A 59 -6.99 -2.09 11.48
C GLY A 59 -8.00 -1.40 12.40
N THR A 60 -9.30 -1.54 12.18
CA THR A 60 -10.37 -0.96 13.02
C THR A 60 -11.17 -2.03 13.78
N LEU A 61 -10.90 -3.30 13.50
CA LEU A 61 -11.48 -4.46 14.19
C LEU A 61 -10.96 -4.56 15.64
N LYS A 62 -11.50 -5.51 16.40
CA LYS A 62 -11.15 -5.74 17.81
C LYS A 62 -9.64 -5.91 18.05
N ASN A 63 -8.92 -6.58 17.15
CA ASN A 63 -7.47 -6.80 17.30
C ASN A 63 -6.64 -5.68 16.65
N GLY A 64 -7.29 -4.68 16.04
CA GLY A 64 -6.65 -3.50 15.46
C GLY A 64 -5.56 -3.86 14.44
N VAL A 65 -4.35 -3.34 14.67
CA VAL A 65 -3.19 -3.56 13.78
C VAL A 65 -2.71 -5.02 13.77
N ALA A 66 -3.05 -5.82 14.79
CA ALA A 66 -2.60 -7.21 14.85
C ALA A 66 -3.18 -8.02 13.69
N ASP A 67 -4.44 -7.79 13.30
CA ASP A 67 -5.07 -8.47 12.15
C ASP A 67 -4.34 -8.18 10.83
N ILE A 68 -3.73 -6.99 10.70
CA ILE A 68 -2.90 -6.64 9.55
C ILE A 68 -1.57 -7.39 9.62
N LYS A 69 -0.90 -7.37 10.77
CA LYS A 69 0.43 -7.99 10.95
C LYS A 69 0.40 -9.51 10.81
N SER A 70 -0.68 -10.16 11.21
CA SER A 70 -0.88 -11.62 11.09
C SER A 70 -1.49 -12.05 9.77
N HIS A 71 -1.79 -11.12 8.86
CA HIS A 71 -2.41 -11.44 7.58
C HIS A 71 -1.52 -12.39 6.75
N PRO A 72 -2.07 -13.39 6.02
CA PRO A 72 -1.28 -14.34 5.22
C PRO A 72 -0.32 -13.72 4.20
N TYR A 73 -0.60 -12.49 3.77
CA TYR A 73 0.30 -11.70 2.91
C TYR A 73 1.67 -11.45 3.56
N PHE A 74 1.70 -11.23 4.87
CA PHE A 74 2.92 -11.02 5.64
C PHE A 74 3.45 -12.32 6.28
N HIS A 75 2.99 -13.49 5.82
CA HIS A 75 3.51 -14.75 6.33
C HIS A 75 5.03 -14.86 6.12
N GLY A 76 5.76 -15.12 7.22
CA GLY A 76 7.22 -15.15 7.23
C GLY A 76 7.90 -13.79 7.49
N ALA A 77 7.14 -12.69 7.55
CA ALA A 77 7.69 -11.39 7.93
C ALA A 77 8.02 -11.37 9.43
N ASN A 78 9.26 -10.96 9.75
CA ASN A 78 9.66 -10.69 11.13
C ASN A 78 9.64 -9.18 11.37
N TRP A 79 8.63 -8.73 12.12
CA TRP A 79 8.40 -7.31 12.39
C TRP A 79 9.51 -6.68 13.24
N ASP A 80 10.11 -7.44 14.17
CA ASP A 80 11.19 -6.95 15.03
C ASP A 80 12.47 -6.72 14.23
N LYS A 81 12.82 -7.65 13.34
CA LYS A 81 13.94 -7.49 12.39
C LYS A 81 13.72 -6.33 11.43
N LEU A 82 12.49 -6.16 10.94
CA LEU A 82 12.15 -5.02 10.10
C LEU A 82 12.33 -3.69 10.87
N TYR A 83 11.81 -3.63 12.10
CA TYR A 83 11.94 -2.45 12.96
C TYR A 83 13.40 -2.13 13.30
N SER A 84 14.21 -3.15 13.56
CA SER A 84 15.64 -3.00 13.85
C SER A 84 16.50 -2.71 12.62
N ARG A 85 15.89 -2.44 11.45
CA ARG A 85 16.57 -2.20 10.16
C ARG A 85 17.53 -3.33 9.77
N TYR A 86 17.21 -4.57 10.15
CA TYR A 86 18.06 -5.74 9.86
C TYR A 86 18.13 -6.06 8.37
N TYR A 87 17.02 -5.90 7.65
CA TYR A 87 16.94 -6.20 6.22
C TYR A 87 17.52 -5.06 5.38
N PRO A 88 18.34 -5.35 4.36
CA PRO A 88 18.77 -4.33 3.41
C PRO A 88 17.59 -3.81 2.59
N SER A 89 17.66 -2.56 2.14
CA SER A 89 16.65 -2.00 1.23
C SER A 89 16.64 -2.79 -0.09
N PRO A 90 15.47 -3.21 -0.60
CA PRO A 90 15.37 -3.86 -1.91
C PRO A 90 15.75 -2.89 -3.04
N ILE A 91 15.62 -1.59 -2.81
CA ILE A 91 15.98 -0.53 -3.77
C ILE A 91 17.00 0.37 -3.07
N PRO A 92 18.30 0.11 -3.25
CA PRO A 92 19.34 0.96 -2.67
C PRO A 92 19.37 2.31 -3.41
N VAL A 93 19.20 3.41 -2.66
CA VAL A 93 19.29 4.77 -3.20
C VAL A 93 20.76 5.15 -3.35
N LYS A 94 21.11 5.71 -4.51
CA LYS A 94 22.46 6.23 -4.76
C LYS A 94 22.49 7.70 -4.34
N VAL A 95 23.34 8.02 -3.37
CA VAL A 95 23.56 9.39 -2.87
C VAL A 95 25.06 9.64 -2.87
N ARG A 96 25.50 10.73 -3.51
CA ARG A 96 26.93 11.06 -3.68
C ARG A 96 27.48 11.95 -2.56
N SER A 97 26.64 12.78 -1.97
CA SER A 97 27.00 13.70 -0.89
C SER A 97 25.77 14.09 -0.06
N PRO A 98 25.94 14.67 1.14
CA PRO A 98 24.83 15.15 1.95
C PRO A 98 23.90 16.17 1.27
N ASN A 99 24.38 16.83 0.20
CA ASN A 99 23.65 17.86 -0.54
C ASN A 99 23.23 17.36 -1.94
N ASP A 100 23.33 16.06 -2.22
CA ASP A 100 22.97 15.48 -3.51
C ASP A 100 21.44 15.50 -3.73
N THR A 101 21.00 16.28 -4.71
CA THR A 101 19.60 16.41 -5.11
C THR A 101 19.25 15.61 -6.37
N SER A 102 20.12 14.70 -6.84
CA SER A 102 19.94 13.96 -8.10
C SER A 102 18.74 13.01 -8.14
N ASN A 103 18.18 12.64 -6.99
CA ASN A 103 16.95 11.83 -6.89
C ASN A 103 15.67 12.67 -6.87
N PHE A 104 15.76 13.99 -7.03
CA PHE A 104 14.63 14.91 -7.05
C PHE A 104 14.49 15.58 -8.42
N GLU A 105 13.27 15.98 -8.76
CA GLU A 105 13.00 16.78 -9.94
C GLU A 105 13.51 18.22 -9.76
N LYS A 106 13.89 18.85 -10.87
CA LYS A 106 14.23 20.27 -10.90
C LYS A 106 12.96 21.06 -11.20
N TYR A 107 12.54 21.86 -10.24
CA TYR A 107 11.46 22.81 -10.40
C TYR A 107 12.01 24.17 -10.88
N PRO A 108 11.28 24.90 -11.73
CA PRO A 108 11.63 26.26 -12.14
C PRO A 108 11.54 27.28 -10.99
#